data_AF-A0A1G3BMX9-F1
#
_entry.id   AF-A0A1G3BMX9-F1
#
_cell.length_a   1.000
_cell.length_b   1.000
_cell.length_c   1.000
_cell.angle_alpha   90.00
_cell.angle_beta   90.00
_cell.angle_gamma   90.00
#
_symmetry.space_group_name_H-M   'P 1'
#
loop_
_entity.id
_entity.type
_entity.pdbx_description
1 polymer ?
#
loop_
_entity_poly.entity_id
_entity_poly.type
_entity_poly.pdbx_seq_one_letter_code
_entity_poly.pdbx_strand_id
1 'polypeptide(L)'
;MDIEKLRRCILAGRYQWRKHTLVRLAQREISQETILEVVKKGEIIEDYPEDKPFPSCLVLGWVQGRPYHVVIALDFEGLMAYIVTAYEPSPDKFRPDFKTRRK
;
A
#
# COMPACT_ATOMS: atom_id res chain seq x y z
N MET A 1 -8.25 -7.69 -5.80
CA MET A 1 -7.98 -7.83 -4.35
C MET A 1 -9.24 -7.49 -3.55
N ASP A 2 -9.41 -7.97 -2.32
CA ASP A 2 -10.50 -7.57 -1.42
C ASP A 2 -10.01 -6.53 -0.40
N ILE A 3 -10.39 -5.27 -0.60
CA ILE A 3 -9.94 -4.15 0.26
C ILE A 3 -10.52 -4.23 1.67
N GLU A 4 -11.71 -4.80 1.85
CA GLU A 4 -12.35 -4.91 3.16
C GLU A 4 -11.63 -5.93 4.04
N LYS A 5 -11.14 -7.03 3.44
CA LYS A 5 -10.26 -7.97 4.13
C LYS A 5 -8.92 -7.32 4.53
N LEU A 6 -8.30 -6.56 3.62
CA LEU A 6 -7.09 -5.81 3.94
C LEU A 6 -7.31 -4.86 5.12
N ARG A 7 -8.37 -4.04 5.08
CA ARG A 7 -8.75 -3.12 6.16
C ARG A 7 -8.96 -3.86 7.48
N ARG A 8 -9.64 -5.00 7.47
CA ARG A 8 -9.82 -5.85 8.66
C ARG A 8 -8.49 -6.32 9.23
N CYS A 9 -7.56 -6.77 8.40
CA CYS A 9 -6.22 -7.18 8.86
C CYS A 9 -5.46 -6.01 9.49
N ILE A 10 -5.50 -4.82 8.87
CA ILE A 10 -4.87 -3.61 9.43
C ILE A 10 -5.48 -3.23 10.78
N LEU A 11 -6.81 -3.18 10.87
CA LEU A 11 -7.52 -2.81 12.11
C LEU A 11 -7.32 -3.83 13.24
N ALA A 12 -7.19 -5.11 12.90
CA ALA A 12 -6.92 -6.18 13.87
C ALA A 12 -5.44 -6.30 14.25
N GLY A 13 -4.54 -5.44 13.73
CA GLY A 13 -3.10 -5.55 13.99
C GLY A 13 -2.43 -6.74 13.29
N ARG A 14 -3.13 -7.40 12.35
CA ARG A 14 -2.63 -8.56 11.61
C ARG A 14 -1.91 -8.12 10.34
N TYR A 15 -0.77 -7.47 10.53
CA TYR A 15 0.07 -7.07 9.42
C TYR A 15 1.56 -7.12 9.75
N GLN A 16 2.38 -7.24 8.71
CA GLN A 16 3.84 -7.23 8.82
C GLN A 16 4.47 -6.31 7.78
N TRP A 17 5.58 -5.68 8.16
CA TRP A 17 6.41 -4.92 7.24
C TRP A 17 7.45 -5.84 6.61
N ARG A 18 7.60 -5.79 5.28
CA ARG A 18 8.72 -6.49 4.63
C ARG A 18 10.05 -5.86 5.06
N LYS A 19 11.12 -6.66 5.09
CA LYS A 19 12.42 -6.34 5.69
C LYS A 19 13.00 -4.98 5.26
N HIS A 20 12.82 -4.59 3.99
CA HIS A 20 13.35 -3.34 3.45
C HIS A 20 12.37 -2.16 3.52
N THR A 21 11.13 -2.39 3.91
CA THR A 21 10.10 -1.35 3.91
C THR A 21 10.44 -0.25 4.90
N LEU A 22 10.78 -0.60 6.14
CA LEU A 22 11.04 0.38 7.20
C LEU A 22 12.23 1.30 6.89
N VAL A 23 13.30 0.74 6.31
CA VAL A 23 14.47 1.53 5.87
C VAL A 23 14.06 2.54 4.79
N ARG A 24 13.26 2.12 3.81
CA ARG A 24 12.78 3.01 2.74
C ARG A 24 11.83 4.09 3.26
N LEU A 25 10.99 3.77 4.24
CA LEU A 25 10.10 4.74 4.87
C LEU A 25 10.90 5.81 5.60
N ALA A 26 11.90 5.41 6.39
CA ALA A 26 12.78 6.34 7.09
C ALA A 26 13.53 7.26 6.11
N GLN A 27 14.07 6.71 5.02
CA GLN A 27 14.74 7.50 3.96
C GLN A 27 13.83 8.50 3.24
N ARG A 28 12.51 8.30 3.30
CA ARG A 28 11.51 9.15 2.62
C ARG A 28 10.73 10.01 3.61
N GLU A 29 11.06 9.96 4.90
CA GLU A 29 10.35 10.65 5.97
C GLU A 29 8.85 10.32 6.00
N ILE A 30 8.50 9.07 5.70
CA ILE A 30 7.11 8.58 5.70
C ILE A 30 6.88 7.79 6.98
N SER A 31 5.92 8.22 7.79
CA SER A 31 5.58 7.52 9.02
C SER A 31 4.79 6.23 8.77
N GLN A 32 4.88 5.26 9.68
CA GLN A 32 4.10 4.03 9.59
C GLN A 32 2.59 4.33 9.69
N GLU A 33 2.21 5.28 10.54
CA GLU A 33 0.82 5.71 10.75
C GLU A 33 0.20 6.23 9.44
N THR A 34 0.97 7.00 8.68
CA THR A 34 0.57 7.52 7.36
C THR A 34 0.21 6.35 6.43
N ILE A 35 1.05 5.33 6.38
CA ILE A 35 0.83 4.17 5.52
C ILE A 35 -0.39 3.35 5.96
N LEU A 36 -0.56 3.17 7.27
CA LEU A 36 -1.74 2.49 7.79
C LEU A 36 -3.02 3.29 7.51
N GLU A 37 -2.97 4.61 7.55
CA GLU A 37 -4.10 5.48 7.17
C GLU A 37 -4.44 5.35 5.68
N VAL A 38 -3.43 5.31 4.80
CA VAL A 38 -3.61 5.09 3.37
C VAL A 38 -4.33 3.77 3.10
N VAL A 39 -3.94 2.66 3.76
CA VAL A 39 -4.64 1.38 3.56
C VAL A 39 -6.06 1.41 4.13
N LYS A 40 -6.28 2.10 5.26
CA LYS A 40 -7.61 2.22 5.88
C LYS A 40 -8.60 3.02 5.05
N LYS A 41 -8.17 4.13 4.42
CA LYS A 41 -9.07 5.10 3.76
C LYS A 41 -8.92 5.16 2.24
N GLY A 42 -7.81 4.65 1.72
CA GLY A 42 -7.48 4.70 0.30
C GLY A 42 -8.28 3.72 -0.54
N GLU A 43 -7.95 3.72 -1.83
CA GLU A 43 -8.56 2.92 -2.87
C GLU A 43 -7.50 2.06 -3.58
N ILE A 44 -7.90 0.87 -4.01
CA ILE A 44 -7.04 0.02 -4.84
C ILE A 44 -7.07 0.56 -6.27
N ILE A 45 -5.89 0.85 -6.83
CA ILE A 45 -5.74 1.39 -8.18
C ILE A 45 -5.12 0.38 -9.15
N GLU A 46 -4.38 -0.60 -8.65
CA GLU A 46 -3.85 -1.71 -9.44
C GLU A 46 -3.91 -3.02 -8.64
N ASP A 47 -4.18 -4.12 -9.33
CA ASP A 47 -4.22 -5.47 -8.77
C ASP A 47 -3.10 -6.32 -9.39
N TYR A 48 -2.38 -7.06 -8.54
CA TYR A 48 -1.29 -7.96 -8.92
C TYR A 48 -1.57 -9.37 -8.38
N PRO A 49 -2.57 -10.09 -8.94
CA PRO A 49 -2.99 -11.39 -8.43
C PRO A 49 -1.93 -12.49 -8.61
N GLU A 50 -0.98 -12.28 -9.52
CA GLU A 50 0.07 -13.25 -9.84
C GLU A 50 1.32 -13.13 -8.95
N ASP A 51 1.40 -12.07 -8.14
CA ASP A 51 2.51 -11.83 -7.23
C ASP A 51 2.72 -13.00 -6.26
N LYS A 52 3.99 -13.24 -5.91
CA LYS A 52 4.42 -14.30 -4.98
C LYS A 52 5.11 -13.70 -3.76
N PRO A 53 4.94 -14.29 -2.56
CA PRO A 53 4.19 -15.52 -2.28
C PRO A 53 2.66 -15.33 -2.21
N PHE A 54 2.20 -14.09 -2.08
CA PHE A 54 0.78 -13.75 -1.96
C PHE A 54 0.40 -12.70 -3.00
N PRO A 55 -0.85 -12.72 -3.50
CA PRO A 55 -1.36 -11.68 -4.37
C PRO A 55 -1.26 -10.32 -3.69
N SER A 56 -0.94 -9.29 -4.48
CA SER A 56 -0.74 -7.94 -3.98
C SER A 56 -1.56 -6.92 -4.75
N CYS A 57 -1.62 -5.70 -4.25
CA CYS A 57 -2.27 -4.58 -4.92
C CYS A 57 -1.57 -3.26 -4.59
N LEU A 58 -1.77 -2.27 -5.45
CA LEU A 58 -1.37 -0.88 -5.22
C LEU A 58 -2.56 -0.08 -4.69
N VAL A 59 -2.40 0.49 -3.50
CA VAL A 59 -3.38 1.38 -2.88
C VAL A 59 -2.92 2.82 -3.02
N LEU A 60 -3.80 3.71 -3.49
CA LEU A 60 -3.63 5.15 -3.42
C LEU A 60 -4.44 5.71 -2.25
N GLY A 61 -3.83 6.57 -1.45
CA GLY A 61 -4.52 7.35 -0.44
C GLY A 61 -3.90 8.72 -0.25
N TRP A 62 -4.62 9.58 0.46
CA TRP A 62 -4.20 10.95 0.73
C TRP A 62 -4.11 11.16 2.24
N VAL A 63 -2.98 11.69 2.70
CA VAL A 63 -2.77 12.05 4.10
C VAL A 63 -2.20 13.45 4.14
N GLN A 64 -2.88 14.35 4.85
CA GLN A 64 -2.50 15.77 4.95
C GLN A 64 -2.29 16.44 3.58
N GLY A 65 -3.13 16.11 2.59
CA GLY A 65 -3.05 16.69 1.25
C GLY A 65 -1.93 16.12 0.36
N ARG A 66 -1.17 15.13 0.84
CA ARG A 66 -0.12 14.45 0.05
C ARG A 66 -0.61 13.07 -0.44
N PRO A 67 -0.38 12.70 -1.70
CA PRO A 67 -0.74 11.38 -2.22
C PRO A 67 0.32 10.34 -1.85
N TYR A 68 -0.10 9.14 -1.50
CA TYR A 68 0.79 8.03 -1.18
C TYR A 68 0.33 6.76 -1.88
N HIS A 69 1.31 6.03 -2.40
CA HIS A 69 1.17 4.70 -2.96
C HIS A 69 1.70 3.67 -1.97
N VAL A 70 0.90 2.64 -1.72
CA VAL A 70 1.25 1.52 -0.85
C VAL A 70 1.05 0.22 -1.61
N VAL A 71 2.12 -0.56 -1.76
CA VAL A 71 2.02 -1.94 -2.23
C VAL A 71 1.81 -2.83 -1.03
N ILE A 72 0.68 -3.55 -1.02
CA ILE A 72 0.30 -4.43 0.07
C ILE A 72 -0.15 -5.79 -0.47
N ALA A 73 0.35 -6.86 0.14
CA ALA A 73 -0.06 -8.23 -0.18
C ALA A 73 -0.98 -8.79 0.91
N LEU A 74 -1.85 -9.72 0.55
CA LEU A 74 -2.77 -10.37 1.47
C LEU A 74 -2.64 -11.89 1.37
N ASP A 75 -2.30 -12.51 2.49
CA ASP A 75 -2.54 -13.93 2.70
C ASP A 75 -4.03 -14.12 3.02
N PHE A 76 -4.79 -14.61 2.04
CA PHE A 76 -6.23 -14.82 2.17
C PHE A 76 -6.60 -15.94 3.15
N GLU A 77 -5.72 -16.93 3.33
CA GLU A 77 -5.96 -18.06 4.23
C GLU A 77 -5.58 -17.68 5.66
N GLY A 78 -4.38 -17.13 5.85
CA GLY A 78 -3.88 -16.71 7.16
C GLY A 78 -4.44 -15.38 7.65
N LEU A 79 -5.20 -14.64 6.83
CA LEU A 79 -5.71 -13.29 7.13
C LEU A 79 -4.60 -12.37 7.67
N MET A 80 -3.50 -12.32 6.95
CA MET A 80 -2.31 -11.53 7.29
C MET A 80 -1.95 -10.62 6.12
N ALA A 81 -1.82 -9.32 6.39
CA ALA A 81 -1.41 -8.35 5.40
C ALA A 81 0.11 -8.09 5.46
N TYR A 82 0.74 -7.88 4.30
CA TYR A 82 2.17 -7.62 4.20
C TYR A 82 2.41 -6.31 3.47
N ILE A 83 2.93 -5.32 4.19
CA ILE A 83 3.24 -4.00 3.62
C ILE A 83 4.61 -4.10 2.94
N VAL A 84 4.58 -4.15 1.60
CA VAL A 84 5.73 -4.45 0.75
C VAL A 84 6.57 -3.20 0.52
N THR A 85 5.93 -2.07 0.20
CA THR A 85 6.61 -0.77 0.08
C THR A 85 5.59 0.36 0.10
N ALA A 86 6.03 1.58 0.39
CA ALA A 86 5.24 2.77 0.17
C ALA A 86 6.10 3.96 -0.28
N TYR A 87 5.52 4.85 -1.07
CA TYR A 87 6.19 6.01 -1.67
C TYR A 87 5.18 7.07 -2.11
N GLU A 88 5.63 8.30 -2.31
CA GLU A 88 4.82 9.32 -3.01
C GLU A 88 4.90 9.11 -4.52
N PRO A 89 3.77 9.11 -5.24
CA PRO A 89 3.76 8.91 -6.68
C PRO A 89 4.50 10.03 -7.41
N SER A 90 5.44 9.66 -8.27
CA SER A 90 6.15 10.63 -9.12
C SER A 90 5.29 11.03 -10.33
N PRO A 91 5.25 12.33 -10.69
CA PRO A 91 4.55 12.83 -11.86
C PRO A 91 5.15 12.32 -13.19
N ASP A 92 6.37 11.79 -13.18
CA ASP A 92 7.01 11.16 -14.34
C ASP A 92 6.41 9.79 -14.65
N LYS A 93 5.92 9.11 -13.60
CA LYS A 93 5.35 7.76 -13.70
C LYS A 93 3.83 7.75 -13.71
N PHE A 94 3.18 8.76 -13.15
CA PHE A 94 1.73 8.84 -13.02
C PHE A 94 1.18 10.15 -13.60
N ARG A 95 -0.05 10.09 -14.11
CA ARG A 95 -0.82 11.27 -14.52
C ARG A 95 -1.17 12.13 -13.27
N PRO A 96 -1.67 13.37 -13.45
CA PRO A 96 -2.04 14.23 -12.34
C PRO A 96 -3.09 13.67 -11.38
N ASP A 97 -3.80 12.61 -11.77
CA ASP A 97 -4.72 11.88 -10.90
C ASP A 97 -3.99 10.99 -9.85
N PHE A 98 -2.68 10.79 -10.00
CA PHE A 98 -1.84 9.88 -9.22
C PHE A 98 -2.32 8.42 -9.22
N LYS A 99 -3.21 8.06 -10.15
CA LYS A 99 -3.77 6.71 -10.32
C LYS A 99 -3.28 6.07 -11.60
N THR A 100 -3.30 6.84 -12.69
CA THR A 100 -3.04 6.31 -14.03
C THR A 100 -1.55 6.37 -14.36
N ARG A 101 -0.93 5.23 -14.66
CA ARG A 101 0.47 5.20 -15.12
C ARG A 101 0.65 5.92 -16.45
N ARG A 102 1.77 6.62 -16.62
CA ARG A 102 2.26 7.10 -17.90
C ARG A 102 2.90 5.92 -18.64
N LYS A 103 2.58 5.78 -19.93
CA LYS A 103 3.19 4.78 -20.83
C LYS A 103 4.43 5.35 -21.47
#